data_AF-A0A960BWT6-F1
#
_entry.id   AF-A0A960BWT6-F1
#
_cell.length_a   1.000
_cell.length_b   1.000
_cell.length_c   1.000
_cell.angle_alpha   90.00
_cell.angle_beta   90.00
_cell.angle_gamma   90.00
#
_symmetry.space_group_name_H-M   'P 1'
#
loop_
_entity.id
_entity.type
_entity.pdbx_description
1 polymer ?
#
loop_
_entity_poly.entity_id
_entity_poly.type
_entity_poly.pdbx_seq_one_letter_code
_entity_poly.pdbx_strand_id
1 'polypeptide(L)'
;MAFATERPVLAHSEYRAVDDVVRSGARFEVVSPYQPSGDQPAAIEELERRIRAGERDVVLLGATGTGKSATTAWLIERLQRPTLVMAPNKTLAAQLANELREMLPHNAVEYFVSYYDYYQPEAYIAQTDTYIEKDSSINDDVERLRHSATSALLSRRDVVVVASVSCIYGLGTPQSYLDRSVELQVGTDVPRDGLLRLLVDVQYSRNDMAFTRGSFRVRGDTVEVIPSYEELAVRIEYFGDEIEALYYLHPLTGEVVRKVDSLRIFPATHYV
;
A
#
# COMPACT_ATOMS: atom_id res chain seq x y z
N MET A 1 33.90 31.22 0.82
CA MET A 1 32.64 31.92 0.51
C MET A 1 31.52 30.91 0.66
N ALA A 2 30.76 30.99 1.74
CA ALA A 2 29.58 30.17 1.96
C ALA A 2 28.41 30.83 1.22
N PHE A 3 27.84 30.13 0.23
CA PHE A 3 26.66 30.60 -0.46
C PHE A 3 25.44 30.43 0.45
N ALA A 4 24.65 31.50 0.51
CA ALA A 4 23.45 31.62 1.30
C ALA A 4 22.33 30.73 0.73
N THR A 5 21.78 29.88 1.60
CA THR A 5 20.35 29.57 1.73
C THR A 5 19.56 29.35 0.43
N GLU A 6 19.75 28.21 -0.21
CA GLU A 6 18.59 27.51 -0.77
C GLU A 6 17.93 26.78 0.40
N ARG A 7 16.88 27.37 0.97
CA ARG A 7 15.94 26.58 1.76
C ARG A 7 15.32 25.61 0.75
N PRO A 8 15.46 24.28 0.89
CA PRO A 8 14.62 23.39 0.11
C PRO A 8 13.17 23.83 0.35
N VAL A 9 12.37 23.88 -0.70
CA VAL A 9 10.92 24.01 -0.54
C VAL A 9 10.49 22.73 0.17
N LEU A 10 10.49 22.76 1.49
CA LEU A 10 9.82 21.75 2.29
C LEU A 10 8.35 21.82 1.90
N ALA A 11 7.75 20.67 1.60
CA ALA A 11 6.33 20.55 1.35
C ALA A 11 5.58 21.26 2.50
N HIS A 12 4.99 22.42 2.19
CA HIS A 12 4.26 23.23 3.15
C HIS A 12 2.90 22.56 3.34
N SER A 13 2.69 21.94 4.50
CA SER A 13 1.43 21.29 4.85
C SER A 13 0.41 22.36 5.27
N GLU A 14 -0.43 22.80 4.33
CA GLU A 14 -1.79 23.18 4.68
C GLU A 14 -2.57 21.87 4.79
N TYR A 15 -3.22 21.63 5.93
CA TYR A 15 -4.03 20.44 6.17
C TYR A 15 -5.01 20.21 5.00
N ARG A 16 -4.67 19.34 4.05
CA ARG A 16 -5.64 18.77 3.12
C ARG A 16 -6.41 17.70 3.88
N ALA A 17 -7.72 17.68 3.72
CA ALA A 17 -8.49 16.55 4.23
C ALA A 17 -8.04 15.30 3.45
N VAL A 18 -8.03 14.13 4.09
CA VAL A 18 -7.75 12.85 3.38
C VAL A 18 -8.76 12.62 2.23
N ASP A 19 -9.89 13.33 2.26
CA ASP A 19 -10.91 13.38 1.22
C ASP A 19 -10.47 14.14 -0.05
N ASP A 20 -9.43 14.98 0.02
CA ASP A 20 -8.86 15.73 -1.12
C ASP A 20 -7.86 14.89 -1.93
N VAL A 21 -7.57 13.66 -1.50
CA VAL A 21 -6.65 12.76 -2.19
C VAL A 21 -7.33 12.24 -3.45
N VAL A 22 -6.89 12.73 -4.61
CA VAL A 22 -7.38 12.28 -5.92
C VAL A 22 -6.97 10.82 -6.13
N ARG A 23 -7.93 9.91 -5.97
CA ARG A 23 -7.77 8.48 -6.24
C ARG A 23 -8.25 8.17 -7.64
N SER A 24 -7.64 7.17 -8.29
CA SER A 24 -8.15 6.67 -9.56
C SER A 24 -9.58 6.12 -9.39
N GLY A 25 -10.43 6.39 -10.38
CA GLY A 25 -11.86 6.04 -10.38
C GLY A 25 -12.16 4.59 -10.79
N ALA A 26 -11.20 3.68 -10.64
CA ALA A 26 -11.37 2.27 -10.97
C ALA A 26 -12.50 1.63 -10.14
N ARG A 27 -13.19 0.67 -10.75
CA ARG A 27 -14.37 -0.01 -10.19
C ARG A 27 -14.04 -1.43 -9.78
N PHE A 28 -14.67 -1.91 -8.71
CA PHE A 28 -14.65 -3.32 -8.37
C PHE A 28 -15.34 -4.14 -9.44
N GLU A 29 -14.73 -5.26 -9.82
CA GLU A 29 -15.25 -6.22 -10.80
C GLU A 29 -14.98 -7.63 -10.31
N VAL A 30 -16.05 -8.40 -10.06
CA VAL A 30 -15.92 -9.81 -9.67
C VAL A 30 -15.81 -10.68 -10.92
N VAL A 31 -14.71 -11.43 -10.99
CA VAL A 31 -14.48 -12.45 -12.02
C VAL A 31 -14.62 -13.81 -11.35
N SER A 32 -15.69 -14.54 -11.68
CA SER A 32 -15.96 -15.86 -11.11
C SER A 32 -16.71 -16.75 -12.10
N PRO A 33 -16.42 -18.07 -12.15
CA PRO A 33 -17.26 -19.02 -12.88
C PRO A 33 -18.60 -19.28 -12.18
N TYR A 34 -18.75 -18.83 -10.92
CA TYR A 34 -19.95 -19.02 -10.12
C TYR A 34 -20.84 -17.79 -10.13
N GLN A 35 -22.15 -18.00 -9.97
CA GLN A 35 -23.12 -16.95 -9.72
C GLN A 35 -23.73 -17.14 -8.32
N PRO A 36 -24.21 -16.07 -7.68
CA PRO A 36 -24.94 -16.18 -6.41
C PRO A 36 -26.06 -17.22 -6.52
N SER A 37 -26.10 -18.17 -5.59
CA SER A 37 -27.08 -19.28 -5.59
C SER A 37 -27.60 -19.60 -4.19
N GLY A 38 -28.68 -20.39 -4.11
CA GLY A 38 -29.37 -20.66 -2.84
C GLY A 38 -29.88 -19.36 -2.21
N ASP A 39 -29.53 -19.13 -0.94
CA ASP A 39 -29.94 -17.92 -0.20
C ASP A 39 -29.05 -16.70 -0.47
N GLN A 40 -27.93 -16.86 -1.20
CA GLN A 40 -26.98 -15.77 -1.46
C GLN A 40 -27.61 -14.56 -2.18
N PRO A 41 -28.44 -14.71 -3.24
CA PRO A 41 -29.03 -13.56 -3.92
C PRO A 41 -29.87 -12.68 -2.97
N ALA A 42 -30.75 -13.30 -2.18
CA ALA A 42 -31.60 -12.59 -1.22
C ALA A 42 -30.77 -11.94 -0.10
N ALA A 43 -29.73 -12.64 0.39
CA ALA A 43 -28.83 -12.08 1.39
C ALA A 43 -28.08 -10.86 0.85
N ILE A 44 -27.54 -10.90 -0.38
CA ILE A 44 -26.81 -9.78 -0.99
C ILE A 44 -27.76 -8.58 -1.18
N GLU A 45 -28.96 -8.80 -1.70
CA GLU A 45 -29.97 -7.75 -1.88
C GLU A 45 -30.34 -7.06 -0.57
N GLU A 46 -30.57 -7.85 0.49
CA GLU A 46 -30.93 -7.30 1.80
C GLU A 46 -29.75 -6.54 2.43
N LEU A 47 -28.53 -7.11 2.39
CA LEU A 47 -27.33 -6.44 2.89
C LEU A 47 -27.09 -5.11 2.15
N GLU A 48 -27.18 -5.12 0.82
CA GLU A 48 -27.03 -3.92 0.00
C GLU A 48 -28.07 -2.86 0.36
N ARG A 49 -29.35 -3.25 0.45
CA ARG A 49 -30.45 -2.34 0.79
C ARG A 49 -30.22 -1.66 2.14
N ARG A 50 -29.87 -2.43 3.18
CA ARG A 50 -29.62 -1.94 4.54
C ARG A 50 -28.42 -0.98 4.57
N ILE A 51 -27.32 -1.35 3.92
CA ILE A 51 -26.11 -0.51 3.86
C ILE A 51 -26.39 0.80 3.10
N ARG A 52 -27.11 0.76 1.98
CA ARG A 52 -27.50 1.96 1.22
C ARG A 52 -28.50 2.84 1.98
N ALA A 53 -29.31 2.27 2.86
CA ALA A 53 -30.20 3.01 3.75
C ALA A 53 -29.45 3.72 4.90
N GLY A 54 -28.12 3.55 5.01
CA GLY A 54 -27.29 4.19 6.02
C GLY A 54 -27.23 3.43 7.35
N GLU A 55 -27.69 2.17 7.39
CA GLU A 55 -27.51 1.33 8.55
C GLU A 55 -26.01 1.08 8.80
N ARG A 56 -25.58 1.31 10.04
CA ARG A 56 -24.16 1.18 10.43
C ARG A 56 -23.77 -0.26 10.71
N ASP A 57 -24.65 -0.99 11.41
CA ASP A 57 -24.39 -2.35 11.89
C ASP A 57 -25.33 -3.34 11.19
N VAL A 58 -24.77 -4.18 10.33
CA VAL A 58 -25.50 -5.19 9.57
C VAL A 58 -24.82 -6.54 9.77
N VAL A 59 -25.59 -7.57 10.11
CA VAL A 59 -25.09 -8.90 10.42
C VAL A 59 -25.54 -9.90 9.36
N LEU A 60 -24.58 -10.56 8.71
CA LEU A 60 -24.83 -11.74 7.87
C LEU A 60 -24.74 -13.01 8.72
N LEU A 61 -25.89 -13.62 9.03
CA LEU A 61 -25.94 -14.90 9.71
C LEU A 61 -25.75 -16.05 8.71
N GLY A 62 -24.50 -16.29 8.28
CA GLY A 62 -24.17 -17.33 7.30
C GLY A 62 -23.64 -18.61 7.92
N ALA A 63 -24.30 -19.75 7.69
CA ALA A 63 -23.81 -21.06 8.11
C ALA A 63 -22.45 -21.40 7.48
N THR A 64 -21.70 -22.33 8.08
CA THR A 64 -20.41 -22.81 7.52
C THR A 64 -20.65 -23.47 6.16
N GLY A 65 -19.76 -23.20 5.19
CA GLY A 65 -19.88 -23.74 3.83
C GLY A 65 -20.85 -23.02 2.89
N THR A 66 -21.51 -21.94 3.34
CA THR A 66 -22.47 -21.17 2.50
C THR A 66 -21.82 -20.14 1.56
N GLY A 67 -20.49 -20.12 1.44
CA GLY A 67 -19.77 -19.21 0.54
C GLY A 67 -19.76 -17.75 1.00
N LYS A 68 -19.57 -17.49 2.31
CA LYS A 68 -19.56 -16.13 2.88
C LYS A 68 -18.56 -15.17 2.21
N SER A 69 -17.38 -15.66 1.83
CA SER A 69 -16.37 -14.85 1.14
C SER A 69 -16.86 -14.39 -0.23
N ALA A 70 -17.50 -15.27 -0.99
CA ALA A 70 -18.10 -14.94 -2.28
C ALA A 70 -19.27 -13.96 -2.13
N THR A 71 -20.17 -14.20 -1.17
CA THR A 71 -21.23 -13.23 -0.78
C THR A 71 -20.66 -11.85 -0.49
N THR A 72 -19.51 -11.79 0.21
CA THR A 72 -18.83 -10.54 0.54
C THR A 72 -18.23 -9.87 -0.71
N ALA A 73 -17.58 -10.62 -1.59
CA ALA A 73 -17.02 -10.09 -2.84
C ALA A 73 -18.10 -9.47 -3.75
N TRP A 74 -19.21 -10.18 -3.97
CA TRP A 74 -20.34 -9.65 -4.73
C TRP A 74 -20.98 -8.42 -4.07
N LEU A 75 -21.04 -8.39 -2.73
CA LEU A 75 -21.52 -7.20 -2.02
C LEU A 75 -20.57 -6.00 -2.20
N ILE A 76 -19.25 -6.21 -2.15
CA ILE A 76 -18.24 -5.16 -2.40
C ILE A 76 -18.39 -4.59 -3.81
N GLU A 77 -18.55 -5.46 -4.81
CA GLU A 77 -18.80 -5.07 -6.19
C GLU A 77 -20.08 -4.25 -6.34
N ARG A 78 -21.19 -4.63 -5.71
CA ARG A 78 -22.42 -3.83 -5.78
C ARG A 78 -22.27 -2.47 -5.11
N LEU A 79 -21.60 -2.41 -3.96
CA LEU A 79 -21.46 -1.19 -3.17
C LEU A 79 -20.42 -0.21 -3.75
N GLN A 80 -19.40 -0.69 -4.45
CA GLN A 80 -18.31 0.12 -5.02
C GLN A 80 -17.61 1.00 -3.95
N ARG A 81 -17.31 0.40 -2.79
CA ARG A 81 -16.68 1.09 -1.64
C ARG A 81 -15.38 0.40 -1.23
N PRO A 82 -14.28 1.15 -0.97
CA PRO A 82 -13.11 0.57 -0.34
C PRO A 82 -13.51 -0.15 0.94
N THR A 83 -12.99 -1.36 1.16
CA THR A 83 -13.48 -2.26 2.21
C THR A 83 -12.32 -2.77 3.06
N LEU A 84 -12.50 -2.71 4.38
CA LEU A 84 -11.60 -3.34 5.35
C LEU A 84 -12.25 -4.65 5.85
N VAL A 85 -11.57 -5.77 5.64
CA VAL A 85 -11.98 -7.08 6.16
C VAL A 85 -11.07 -7.42 7.34
N MET A 86 -11.62 -7.46 8.55
CA MET A 86 -10.87 -7.82 9.74
C MET A 86 -10.99 -9.32 10.04
N ALA A 87 -9.85 -9.98 10.22
CA ALA A 87 -9.75 -11.38 10.62
C ALA A 87 -9.05 -11.53 11.98
N PRO A 88 -9.48 -12.49 12.82
CA PRO A 88 -8.95 -12.67 14.17
C PRO A 88 -7.51 -13.23 14.21
N ASN A 89 -7.02 -13.83 13.12
CA ASN A 89 -5.68 -14.41 13.06
C ASN A 89 -5.08 -14.32 11.65
N LYS A 90 -3.75 -14.47 11.55
CA LYS A 90 -3.00 -14.37 10.28
C LYS A 90 -3.42 -15.45 9.27
N THR A 91 -3.75 -16.66 9.72
CA THR A 91 -4.14 -17.77 8.84
C THR A 91 -5.44 -17.47 8.08
N LEU A 92 -6.48 -17.07 8.80
CA LEU A 92 -7.77 -16.72 8.19
C LEU A 92 -7.66 -15.44 7.36
N ALA A 93 -6.85 -14.46 7.80
CA ALA A 93 -6.57 -13.27 6.99
C ALA A 93 -5.95 -13.64 5.63
N ALA A 94 -4.96 -14.54 5.62
CA ALA A 94 -4.31 -14.98 4.39
C ALA A 94 -5.28 -15.74 3.48
N GLN A 95 -6.12 -16.62 4.06
CA GLN A 95 -7.17 -17.33 3.31
C GLN A 95 -8.13 -16.37 2.63
N LEU A 96 -8.71 -15.42 3.39
CA LEU A 96 -9.63 -14.42 2.86
C LEU A 96 -8.98 -13.53 1.80
N ALA A 97 -7.71 -13.13 1.99
CA ALA A 97 -6.99 -12.34 1.00
C ALA A 97 -6.83 -13.10 -0.32
N ASN A 98 -6.50 -14.39 -0.28
CA ASN A 98 -6.35 -15.21 -1.48
C ASN A 98 -7.70 -15.45 -2.17
N GLU A 99 -8.74 -15.82 -1.43
CA GLU A 99 -10.10 -15.98 -1.99
C GLU A 99 -10.61 -14.69 -2.66
N LEU A 100 -10.36 -13.53 -2.03
CA LEU A 100 -10.75 -12.25 -2.61
C LEU A 100 -9.88 -11.86 -3.81
N ARG A 101 -8.58 -12.19 -3.84
CA ARG A 101 -7.72 -11.98 -5.02
C ARG A 101 -8.18 -12.79 -6.22
N GLU A 102 -8.60 -14.03 -5.99
CA GLU A 102 -9.15 -14.89 -7.05
C GLU A 102 -10.43 -14.30 -7.64
N MET A 103 -11.29 -13.73 -6.80
CA MET A 103 -12.56 -13.14 -7.23
C MET A 103 -12.44 -11.70 -7.77
N LEU A 104 -11.42 -10.94 -7.37
CA LEU A 104 -11.20 -9.54 -7.75
C LEU A 104 -9.82 -9.36 -8.41
N PRO A 105 -9.48 -10.10 -9.48
CA PRO A 105 -8.12 -10.16 -10.03
C PRO A 105 -7.65 -8.83 -10.66
N HIS A 106 -8.57 -7.90 -10.91
CA HIS A 106 -8.28 -6.58 -11.49
C HIS A 106 -8.26 -5.45 -10.46
N ASN A 107 -8.60 -5.74 -9.20
CA ASN A 107 -8.66 -4.77 -8.11
C ASN A 107 -7.50 -4.94 -7.13
N ALA A 108 -7.29 -3.95 -6.26
CA ALA A 108 -6.25 -4.05 -5.22
C ALA A 108 -6.77 -4.81 -4.01
N VAL A 109 -6.39 -6.09 -3.90
CA VAL A 109 -6.66 -6.91 -2.71
C VAL A 109 -5.37 -7.04 -1.90
N GLU A 110 -5.34 -6.24 -0.84
CA GLU A 110 -4.16 -5.95 -0.03
C GLU A 110 -4.19 -6.72 1.30
N TYR A 111 -3.00 -6.93 1.88
CA TYR A 111 -2.84 -7.72 3.09
C TYR A 111 -2.11 -6.93 4.17
N PHE A 112 -2.75 -6.77 5.33
CA PHE A 112 -2.27 -5.90 6.41
C PHE A 112 -2.27 -6.58 7.78
N VAL A 113 -1.17 -7.25 8.11
CA VAL A 113 -1.00 -7.90 9.42
C VAL A 113 0.30 -7.44 10.08
N SER A 114 0.56 -7.88 11.31
CA SER A 114 1.86 -7.66 11.95
C SER A 114 2.99 -8.23 11.09
N TYR A 115 3.95 -7.38 10.77
CA TYR A 115 5.17 -7.69 10.03
C TYR A 115 6.24 -8.35 10.91
N TYR A 116 5.97 -8.56 12.19
CA TYR A 116 6.84 -9.35 13.05
C TYR A 116 6.56 -10.84 12.88
N ASP A 117 7.61 -11.61 12.59
CA ASP A 117 7.62 -13.08 12.70
C ASP A 117 7.75 -13.51 14.16
N TYR A 118 8.56 -12.79 14.92
CA TYR A 118 8.70 -12.92 16.35
C TYR A 118 8.68 -11.53 17.00
N TYR A 119 7.97 -11.40 18.12
CA TYR A 119 7.91 -10.16 18.88
C TYR A 119 7.80 -10.44 20.37
N GLN A 120 8.80 -9.99 21.12
CA GLN A 120 8.79 -9.91 22.56
C GLN A 120 8.67 -8.42 22.96
N PRO A 121 7.58 -8.03 23.65
CA PRO A 121 7.46 -6.67 24.15
C PRO A 121 8.48 -6.44 25.28
N GLU A 122 8.92 -5.20 25.40
CA GLU A 122 9.61 -4.74 26.61
C GLU A 122 8.65 -4.83 27.80
N ALA A 123 9.12 -5.41 28.91
CA ALA A 123 8.31 -5.57 30.10
C ALA A 123 9.17 -5.60 31.37
N TYR A 124 8.57 -5.23 32.50
CA TYR A 124 9.18 -5.38 33.81
C TYR A 124 8.27 -6.23 34.72
N ILE A 125 8.80 -7.35 35.22
CA ILE A 125 8.11 -8.27 36.12
C ILE A 125 8.52 -7.97 37.55
N ALA A 126 7.68 -7.21 38.26
CA ALA A 126 7.96 -6.75 39.62
C ALA A 126 8.14 -7.89 40.64
N GLN A 127 7.46 -9.02 40.46
CA GLN A 127 7.52 -10.16 41.38
C GLN A 127 8.91 -10.81 41.43
N THR A 128 9.63 -10.79 40.31
CA THR A 128 10.95 -11.42 40.17
C THR A 128 12.04 -10.38 39.94
N ASP A 129 11.72 -9.09 40.05
CA ASP A 129 12.59 -7.96 39.73
C ASP A 129 13.33 -8.16 38.38
N THR A 130 12.58 -8.59 37.36
CA THR A 130 13.14 -8.96 36.07
C THR A 130 12.71 -7.99 34.99
N TYR A 131 13.69 -7.36 34.35
CA TYR A 131 13.46 -6.59 33.13
C TYR A 131 13.65 -7.49 31.91
N ILE A 132 12.69 -7.44 30.99
CA ILE A 132 12.65 -8.16 29.73
C ILE A 132 12.85 -7.13 28.62
N GLU A 133 13.97 -7.23 27.92
CA GLU A 133 14.27 -6.39 26.77
C GLU A 133 13.35 -6.72 25.59
N LYS A 134 13.07 -5.69 24.79
CA LYS A 134 12.41 -5.85 23.50
C LYS A 134 13.31 -6.66 22.57
N ASP A 135 12.75 -7.72 22.00
CA ASP A 135 13.39 -8.49 20.94
C ASP A 135 12.36 -8.75 19.83
N SER A 136 12.77 -8.68 18.57
CA SER A 136 11.85 -8.83 17.45
C SER A 136 12.56 -9.21 16.17
N SER A 137 11.87 -9.98 15.33
CA SER A 137 12.28 -10.30 13.96
C SER A 137 11.22 -9.82 12.98
N ILE A 138 11.65 -9.11 11.94
CA ILE A 138 10.79 -8.54 10.90
C ILE A 138 10.76 -9.47 9.68
N ASN A 139 9.57 -9.56 9.08
CA ASN A 139 9.34 -10.22 7.81
C ASN A 139 9.19 -9.17 6.70
N ASP A 140 10.21 -9.06 5.85
CA ASP A 140 10.29 -8.05 4.78
C ASP A 140 9.15 -8.16 3.76
N ASP A 141 8.64 -9.38 3.51
CA ASP A 141 7.52 -9.57 2.58
C ASP A 141 6.19 -9.08 3.17
N VAL A 142 5.96 -9.29 4.47
CA VAL A 142 4.78 -8.76 5.14
C VAL A 142 4.87 -7.24 5.27
N GLU A 143 6.05 -6.69 5.56
CA GLU A 143 6.26 -5.24 5.59
C GLU A 143 5.97 -4.60 4.23
N ARG A 144 6.45 -5.19 3.14
CA ARG A 144 6.10 -4.76 1.77
C ARG A 144 4.58 -4.75 1.55
N LEU A 145 3.88 -5.81 1.94
CA LEU A 145 2.42 -5.89 1.78
C LEU A 145 1.68 -4.81 2.56
N ARG A 146 2.21 -4.40 3.72
CA ARG A 146 1.66 -3.26 4.48
C ARG A 146 1.85 -1.94 3.74
N HIS A 147 3.03 -1.72 3.16
CA HIS A 147 3.26 -0.54 2.34
C HIS A 147 2.36 -0.52 1.10
N SER A 148 2.19 -1.67 0.43
CA SER A 148 1.27 -1.86 -0.70
C SER A 148 -0.17 -1.48 -0.31
N ALA A 149 -0.65 -1.95 0.85
CA ALA A 149 -1.97 -1.61 1.34
C ALA A 149 -2.17 -0.09 1.52
N THR A 150 -1.21 0.58 2.15
CA THR A 150 -1.30 2.02 2.40
C THR A 150 -1.16 2.86 1.13
N SER A 151 -0.25 2.50 0.22
CA SER A 151 -0.08 3.21 -1.05
C SER A 151 -1.28 3.01 -1.97
N ALA A 152 -1.87 1.80 -2.00
CA ALA A 152 -3.08 1.51 -2.76
C ALA A 152 -4.26 2.36 -2.29
N LEU A 153 -4.52 2.44 -0.97
CA LEU A 153 -5.60 3.27 -0.40
C LEU A 153 -5.49 4.76 -0.77
N LEU A 154 -4.26 5.23 -1.01
CA LEU A 154 -3.95 6.61 -1.36
C LEU A 154 -3.93 6.86 -2.88
N SER A 155 -3.91 5.80 -3.69
CA SER A 155 -3.76 5.91 -5.15
C SER A 155 -5.03 5.51 -5.91
N ARG A 156 -5.85 4.60 -5.37
CA ARG A 156 -7.05 4.05 -6.04
C ARG A 156 -8.21 3.83 -5.08
N ARG A 157 -9.43 3.75 -5.61
CA ARG A 157 -10.65 3.61 -4.81
C ARG A 157 -11.10 2.15 -4.64
N ASP A 158 -10.78 1.30 -5.60
CA ASP A 158 -11.13 -0.12 -5.63
C ASP A 158 -10.10 -0.98 -4.86
N VAL A 159 -10.02 -0.72 -3.54
CA VAL A 159 -9.12 -1.41 -2.61
C VAL A 159 -9.91 -2.20 -1.57
N VAL A 160 -9.57 -3.48 -1.43
CA VAL A 160 -9.96 -4.31 -0.28
C VAL A 160 -8.71 -4.58 0.55
N VAL A 161 -8.72 -4.22 1.83
CA VAL A 161 -7.63 -4.55 2.75
C VAL A 161 -8.10 -5.67 3.67
N VAL A 162 -7.44 -6.81 3.63
CA VAL A 162 -7.64 -7.88 4.61
C VAL A 162 -6.61 -7.74 5.71
N ALA A 163 -7.08 -7.50 6.94
CA ALA A 163 -6.23 -7.12 8.06
C ALA A 163 -6.44 -7.96 9.31
N SER A 164 -5.41 -8.07 10.13
CA SER A 164 -5.57 -8.46 11.54
C SER A 164 -5.87 -7.24 12.40
N VAL A 165 -5.90 -7.42 13.73
CA VAL A 165 -5.90 -6.31 14.70
C VAL A 165 -4.74 -5.33 14.53
N SER A 166 -3.74 -5.61 13.67
CA SER A 166 -2.73 -4.62 13.34
C SER A 166 -3.31 -3.32 12.76
N CYS A 167 -4.52 -3.32 12.16
CA CYS A 167 -5.12 -2.11 11.60
C CYS A 167 -5.59 -1.08 12.63
N ILE A 168 -5.61 -1.44 13.92
CA ILE A 168 -5.93 -0.50 15.02
C ILE A 168 -4.67 0.00 15.75
N TYR A 169 -3.48 -0.42 15.33
CA TYR A 169 -2.20 0.09 15.85
C TYR A 169 -1.77 1.35 15.10
N GLY A 170 -0.98 2.19 15.78
CA GLY A 170 -0.54 3.48 15.25
C GLY A 170 0.30 3.36 13.98
N LEU A 171 0.04 4.28 13.04
CA LEU A 171 0.85 4.58 11.86
C LEU A 171 1.06 6.11 11.82
N GLY A 172 2.02 6.57 11.01
CA GLY A 172 2.10 7.97 10.63
C GLY A 172 0.81 8.46 9.97
N THR A 173 0.57 9.77 9.98
CA THR A 173 -0.66 10.30 9.39
C THR A 173 -0.68 10.07 7.87
N PRO A 174 -1.84 9.76 7.25
CA PRO A 174 -1.93 9.60 5.80
C PRO A 174 -1.43 10.83 5.03
N GLN A 175 -1.70 12.02 5.58
CA GLN A 175 -1.27 13.28 4.99
C GLN A 175 0.26 13.41 4.99
N SER A 176 0.93 13.12 6.11
CA SER A 176 2.40 13.15 6.16
C SER A 176 3.03 12.13 5.22
N TYR A 177 2.40 10.97 5.03
CA TYR A 177 2.87 9.95 4.10
C TYR A 177 2.72 10.39 2.63
N LEU A 178 1.62 11.08 2.31
CA LEU A 178 1.37 11.68 1.00
C LEU A 178 2.28 12.87 0.69
N ASP A 179 2.40 13.82 1.62
CA ASP A 179 3.16 15.06 1.44
C ASP A 179 4.65 14.78 1.23
N ARG A 180 5.12 13.65 1.76
CA ARG A 180 6.49 13.15 1.59
C ARG A 180 6.61 12.16 0.44
N SER A 181 5.59 11.97 -0.38
CA SER A 181 5.74 11.17 -1.60
C SER A 181 6.43 12.00 -2.70
N VAL A 182 7.19 11.33 -3.55
CA VAL A 182 7.86 11.94 -4.70
C VAL A 182 7.01 11.70 -5.94
N GLU A 183 6.42 12.76 -6.47
CA GLU A 183 5.66 12.72 -7.72
C GLU A 183 6.58 12.98 -8.91
N LEU A 184 6.50 12.11 -9.91
CA LEU A 184 7.31 12.18 -11.11
C LEU A 184 6.40 12.16 -12.34
N GLN A 185 6.67 13.04 -13.29
CA GLN A 185 5.93 13.17 -14.53
C GLN A 185 6.89 13.47 -15.68
N VAL A 186 6.69 12.80 -16.81
CA VAL A 186 7.46 13.03 -18.04
C VAL A 186 7.32 14.48 -18.48
N GLY A 187 8.44 15.10 -18.88
CA GLY A 187 8.52 16.50 -19.30
C GLY A 187 8.72 17.50 -18.16
N THR A 188 8.82 17.04 -16.91
CA THR A 188 9.11 17.91 -15.77
C THR A 188 10.61 18.12 -15.61
N ASP A 189 11.04 19.36 -15.45
CA ASP A 189 12.40 19.72 -15.01
C ASP A 189 12.59 19.39 -13.52
N VAL A 190 13.31 18.31 -13.24
CA VAL A 190 13.69 17.89 -11.89
C VAL A 190 15.17 17.53 -11.91
N PRO A 191 16.06 18.40 -11.40
CA PRO A 191 17.49 18.09 -11.39
C PRO A 191 17.74 16.75 -10.70
N ARG A 192 18.54 15.89 -11.34
CA ARG A 192 18.77 14.51 -10.85
C ARG A 192 19.21 14.49 -9.39
N ASP A 193 20.16 15.34 -9.02
CA ASP A 193 20.67 15.42 -7.65
C ASP A 193 19.60 15.89 -6.64
N GLY A 194 18.63 16.68 -7.10
CA GLY A 194 17.44 17.03 -6.34
C GLY A 194 16.57 15.82 -6.04
N LEU A 195 16.29 14.99 -7.06
CA LEU A 195 15.58 13.73 -6.88
C LEU A 195 16.31 12.80 -5.89
N LEU A 196 17.63 12.65 -6.01
CA LEU A 196 18.39 11.77 -5.12
C LEU A 196 18.28 12.20 -3.65
N ARG A 197 18.30 13.52 -3.38
CA ARG A 197 18.08 14.05 -2.02
C ARG A 197 16.67 13.76 -1.52
N LEU A 198 15.65 13.98 -2.35
CA LEU A 198 14.26 13.66 -2.00
C LEU A 198 14.09 12.17 -1.67
N LEU A 199 14.72 11.27 -2.44
CA LEU A 199 14.69 9.83 -2.17
C LEU A 199 15.32 9.48 -0.80
N VAL A 200 16.44 10.12 -0.44
CA VAL A 200 17.06 9.94 0.87
C VAL A 200 16.18 10.49 1.99
N ASP A 201 15.57 11.67 1.81
CA ASP A 201 14.68 12.29 2.80
C ASP A 201 13.48 11.39 3.14
N VAL A 202 13.02 10.61 2.15
CA VAL A 202 11.89 9.68 2.27
C VAL A 202 12.35 8.23 2.56
N GLN A 203 13.56 8.10 3.12
CA GLN A 203 14.16 6.89 3.69
C GLN A 203 14.60 5.82 2.69
N TYR A 204 14.86 6.18 1.43
CA TYR A 204 15.55 5.26 0.51
C TYR A 204 17.06 5.34 0.68
N SER A 205 17.71 4.20 0.55
CA SER A 205 19.18 4.09 0.59
C SER A 205 19.78 4.04 -0.80
N ARG A 206 20.92 4.70 -1.02
CA ARG A 206 21.66 4.53 -2.28
C ARG A 206 22.46 3.23 -2.23
N ASN A 207 22.24 2.34 -3.19
CA ASN A 207 22.99 1.10 -3.32
C ASN A 207 23.24 0.71 -4.78
N ASP A 208 24.42 1.09 -5.29
CA ASP A 208 24.81 0.82 -6.68
C ASP A 208 25.25 -0.64 -6.91
N MET A 209 25.54 -1.39 -5.83
CA MET A 209 26.05 -2.78 -5.88
C MET A 209 24.93 -3.81 -5.75
N ALA A 210 24.08 -3.68 -4.74
CA ALA A 210 22.98 -4.61 -4.46
C ALA A 210 21.65 -3.85 -4.58
N PHE A 211 20.93 -4.10 -5.67
CA PHE A 211 19.67 -3.41 -5.94
C PHE A 211 18.52 -4.14 -5.24
N THR A 212 18.20 -3.69 -4.02
CA THR A 212 17.19 -4.28 -3.13
C THR A 212 16.02 -3.31 -2.88
N ARG A 213 14.93 -3.79 -2.30
CA ARG A 213 13.78 -2.94 -1.91
C ARG A 213 14.22 -1.80 -0.98
N GLY A 214 13.60 -0.63 -1.10
CA GLY A 214 13.97 0.55 -0.31
C GLY A 214 15.32 1.15 -0.72
N SER A 215 15.83 0.81 -1.91
CA SER A 215 17.07 1.38 -2.44
C SER A 215 16.91 1.99 -3.83
N PHE A 216 17.84 2.88 -4.16
CA PHE A 216 18.00 3.42 -5.51
C PHE A 216 19.46 3.36 -5.97
N ARG A 217 19.66 3.42 -7.28
CA ARG A 217 20.99 3.46 -7.92
C ARG A 217 20.99 4.39 -9.12
N VAL A 218 22.19 4.80 -9.53
CA VAL A 218 22.37 5.70 -10.68
C VAL A 218 23.24 5.04 -11.73
N ARG A 219 22.80 5.06 -12.99
CA ARG A 219 23.54 4.54 -14.15
C ARG A 219 23.49 5.55 -15.28
N GLY A 220 24.53 6.38 -15.38
CA GLY A 220 24.58 7.48 -16.35
C GLY A 220 23.42 8.45 -16.14
N ASP A 221 22.57 8.56 -17.15
CA ASP A 221 21.40 9.44 -17.17
C ASP A 221 20.12 8.75 -16.69
N THR A 222 20.26 7.59 -16.03
CA THR A 222 19.12 6.86 -15.47
C THR A 222 19.23 6.73 -13.95
N VAL A 223 18.09 6.93 -13.28
CA VAL A 223 17.92 6.62 -11.86
C VAL A 223 16.95 5.45 -11.77
N GLU A 224 17.37 4.39 -11.08
CA GLU A 224 16.51 3.24 -10.82
C GLU A 224 16.21 3.15 -9.33
N VAL A 225 14.95 2.94 -8.97
CA VAL A 225 14.45 2.85 -7.59
C VAL A 225 13.69 1.54 -7.44
N ILE A 226 13.86 0.82 -6.34
CA ILE A 226 12.93 -0.26 -5.96
C ILE A 226 12.07 0.25 -4.81
N PRO A 227 10.81 0.65 -5.06
CA PRO A 227 9.89 1.08 -4.01
C PRO A 227 9.72 0.01 -2.93
N SER A 228 9.54 0.40 -1.66
CA SER A 228 9.38 -0.56 -0.56
C SER A 228 8.11 -1.42 -0.65
N TYR A 229 7.12 -1.01 -1.45
CA TYR A 229 5.84 -1.70 -1.66
C TYR A 229 5.76 -2.48 -2.98
N GLU A 230 6.49 -2.06 -4.00
CA GLU A 230 6.30 -2.53 -5.37
C GLU A 230 7.12 -3.80 -5.62
N GLU A 231 6.59 -4.71 -6.44
CA GLU A 231 7.37 -5.85 -6.95
C GLU A 231 8.26 -5.45 -8.12
N LEU A 232 7.93 -4.34 -8.77
CA LEU A 232 8.64 -3.79 -9.92
C LEU A 232 9.57 -2.67 -9.49
N ALA A 233 10.75 -2.60 -10.12
CA ALA A 233 11.59 -1.43 -10.02
C ALA A 233 11.04 -0.31 -10.91
N VAL A 234 11.36 0.92 -10.58
CA VAL A 234 11.07 2.11 -11.38
C VAL A 234 12.37 2.58 -12.02
N ARG A 235 12.36 2.88 -13.32
CA ARG A 235 13.44 3.58 -14.02
C ARG A 235 12.97 4.94 -14.49
N ILE A 236 13.80 5.94 -14.22
CA ILE A 236 13.61 7.33 -14.57
C ILE A 236 14.77 7.69 -15.49
N GLU A 237 14.45 7.97 -16.76
CA GLU A 237 15.43 8.38 -17.78
C GLU A 237 15.42 9.90 -17.90
N TYR A 238 16.61 10.49 -17.94
CA TYR A 238 16.82 11.92 -17.99
C TYR A 238 17.41 12.37 -19.33
N PHE A 239 17.05 13.58 -19.74
CA PHE A 239 17.75 14.35 -20.74
C PHE A 239 18.17 15.70 -20.13
N GLY A 240 19.40 15.77 -19.61
CA GLY A 240 19.82 16.90 -18.77
C GLY A 240 19.09 16.88 -17.43
N ASP A 241 18.28 17.91 -17.16
CA ASP A 241 17.45 18.02 -15.94
C ASP A 241 15.98 17.64 -16.17
N GLU A 242 15.60 17.30 -17.40
CA GLU A 242 14.23 16.93 -17.76
C GLU A 242 14.03 15.40 -17.68
N ILE A 243 12.89 14.98 -17.12
CA ILE A 243 12.47 13.57 -17.14
C ILE A 243 11.95 13.21 -18.54
N GLU A 244 12.69 12.40 -19.29
CA GLU A 244 12.34 11.98 -20.65
C GLU A 244 11.37 10.79 -20.67
N ALA A 245 11.56 9.84 -19.75
CA ALA A 245 10.72 8.65 -19.69
C ALA A 245 10.69 7.98 -18.32
N LEU A 246 9.56 7.34 -18.02
CA LEU A 246 9.33 6.57 -16.80
C LEU A 246 8.91 5.14 -17.15
N TYR A 247 9.53 4.15 -16.50
CA TYR A 247 9.25 2.74 -16.72
C TYR A 247 9.11 1.98 -15.41
N TYR A 248 8.25 0.97 -15.44
CA TYR A 248 8.32 -0.14 -14.50
C TYR A 248 9.14 -1.28 -15.11
N LEU A 249 10.05 -1.83 -14.32
CA LEU A 249 10.97 -2.88 -14.70
C LEU A 249 10.84 -4.10 -13.78
N HIS A 250 11.15 -5.27 -14.30
CA HIS A 250 11.39 -6.42 -13.44
C HIS A 250 12.73 -6.23 -12.69
N PRO A 251 12.77 -6.30 -11.34
CA PRO A 251 13.95 -5.89 -10.56
C PRO A 251 15.19 -6.78 -10.79
N LEU A 252 14.98 -8.07 -11.12
CA LEU A 252 16.06 -9.02 -11.37
C LEU A 252 16.58 -9.00 -12.82
N THR A 253 15.69 -9.00 -13.82
CA THR A 253 16.07 -9.08 -15.23
C THR A 253 16.34 -7.71 -15.86
N GLY A 254 15.76 -6.64 -15.30
CA GLY A 254 15.81 -5.29 -15.85
C GLY A 254 14.92 -5.09 -17.08
N GLU A 255 14.10 -6.08 -17.44
CA GLU A 255 13.16 -5.99 -18.55
C GLU A 255 12.07 -4.95 -18.27
N VAL A 256 11.75 -4.16 -19.30
CA VAL A 256 10.66 -3.18 -19.23
C VAL A 256 9.33 -3.92 -19.21
N VAL A 257 8.57 -3.74 -18.14
CA VAL A 257 7.22 -4.29 -17.99
C VAL A 257 6.20 -3.34 -18.61
N ARG A 258 6.32 -2.04 -18.33
CA ARG A 258 5.46 -1.00 -18.92
C ARG A 258 6.08 0.39 -18.84
N LYS A 259 5.72 1.26 -19.79
CA LYS A 259 6.00 2.70 -19.77
C LYS A 259 4.80 3.45 -19.18
N VAL A 260 5.06 4.52 -18.42
CA VAL A 260 4.03 5.38 -17.84
C VAL A 260 4.38 6.86 -18.03
N ASP A 261 3.37 7.73 -18.02
CA ASP A 261 3.56 9.18 -18.15
C ASP A 261 3.83 9.87 -16.80
N SER A 262 3.38 9.23 -15.71
CA SER A 262 3.60 9.72 -14.35
C SER A 262 3.59 8.56 -13.35
N LEU A 263 4.30 8.71 -12.25
CA LEU A 263 4.24 7.78 -11.11
C LEU A 263 4.52 8.52 -9.80
N ARG A 264 4.19 7.85 -8.69
CA ARG A 264 4.43 8.36 -7.34
C ARG A 264 5.24 7.36 -6.54
N ILE A 265 6.33 7.82 -5.92
CA ILE A 265 7.17 7.03 -5.03
C ILE A 265 6.83 7.42 -3.60
N PHE A 266 6.19 6.52 -2.86
CA PHE A 266 5.89 6.75 -1.44
C PHE A 266 7.12 6.51 -0.55
N PRO A 267 7.16 7.10 0.66
CA PRO A 267 8.24 6.87 1.61
C PRO A 267 8.45 5.39 1.93
N ALA A 268 9.72 5.04 2.16
CA ALA A 268 10.14 3.68 2.48
C ALA A 268 9.75 3.22 3.90
N THR A 269 9.17 4.11 4.72
CA THR A 269 8.68 3.81 6.07
C THR A 269 7.34 4.52 6.33
N HIS A 270 6.50 3.93 7.20
CA HIS A 270 5.25 4.56 7.65
C HIS A 270 5.44 5.63 8.73
N TYR A 271 6.66 5.83 9.25
CA TYR A 271 6.95 6.65 10.43
C TYR A 271 7.91 7.82 10.13
N VAL A 272 7.64 8.58 9.06
CA VAL A 272 8.46 9.74 8.67
C VAL A 272 8.07 11.02 9.38
#